data_AF-A0A8H7Q6W3-F1
#
_entry.id   AF-A0A8H7Q6W3-F1
#
_cell.length_a   1.000
_cell.length_b   1.000
_cell.length_c   1.000
_cell.angle_alpha   90.00
_cell.angle_beta   90.00
_cell.angle_gamma   90.00
#
_symmetry.space_group_name_H-M   'P 1'
#
loop_
_entity.id
_entity.type
_entity.pdbx_description
1 polymer ?
#
loop_
_entity_poly.entity_id
_entity_poly.type
_entity_poly.pdbx_seq_one_letter_code
_entity_poly.pdbx_strand_id
1 'polypeptide(L)'
;MANESPWGGDALTVKDPEERLSKEIHNFIEYIAPTSKETRLRKDAIEAISDTVKSLWPSTEVQVYGSFKTNLVLPSSDVDLCVKTVEALQPRKAKNYLFQLRNALTRRNLTTDTMVPILVTKMLKSQIAADVCLNTESESTLKTTEWLIAYPDLKALYLVLKHGLSSLKVDNYLRFHMMDSKSQGIAGFTLICLIVRYLQANFDFSEKGIYLRDGGGYFEKKDKPDDSPLHAPYVVVIEDPNLKNVNTGRATSQLDGVKAGFKKAHRLLKDRIDSAQDGSILSAFILLPKAINGIRPVGTDYNLENLEDMKNPVDLGSTRDAVRNALSKSSNHKRSRGAVDDYRSGPKRQRTNTAYQGNRKNFRK
;
A
#
# COMPACT_ATOMS: atom_id res chain seq x y z
N MET A 1 18.13 3.58 27.25
CA MET A 1 17.06 2.63 26.91
C MET A 1 16.42 3.16 25.63
N ALA A 2 16.35 2.36 24.57
CA ALA A 2 15.63 2.78 23.35
C ALA A 2 14.18 3.07 23.75
N ASN A 3 13.63 4.21 23.33
CA ASN A 3 12.25 4.54 23.62
C ASN A 3 11.36 3.60 22.79
N GLU A 4 10.85 2.54 23.41
CA GLU A 4 10.00 1.53 22.76
C GLU A 4 8.68 2.15 22.26
N SER A 5 8.33 3.37 22.69
CA SER A 5 7.11 4.08 22.28
C SER A 5 7.32 5.60 22.27
N PRO A 6 7.91 6.16 21.22
CA PRO A 6 8.20 7.60 21.08
C PRO A 6 6.97 8.52 21.19
N TRP A 7 5.78 8.01 20.84
CA TRP A 7 4.50 8.71 21.04
C TRP A 7 3.99 8.68 22.48
N GLY A 8 4.57 7.85 23.36
CA GLY A 8 4.12 7.68 24.73
C GLY A 8 4.21 8.98 25.54
N GLY A 9 5.34 9.70 25.42
CA GLY A 9 5.53 11.07 25.93
C GLY A 9 4.81 11.37 27.26
N ASP A 10 3.99 12.42 27.23
CA ASP A 10 3.15 12.87 28.34
C ASP A 10 1.86 12.04 28.50
N ALA A 11 1.48 11.23 27.50
CA ALA A 11 0.34 10.32 27.60
C ALA A 11 0.56 9.27 28.70
N LEU A 12 1.80 8.82 28.93
CA LEU A 12 2.12 7.85 29.98
C LEU A 12 1.79 8.34 31.41
N THR A 13 1.57 9.64 31.60
CA THR A 13 1.17 10.21 32.90
C THR A 13 -0.34 10.10 33.16
N VAL A 14 -1.13 9.77 32.13
CA VAL A 14 -2.59 9.69 32.21
C VAL A 14 -3.02 8.36 32.83
N LYS A 15 -3.76 8.42 33.95
CA LYS A 15 -4.17 7.22 34.69
C LYS A 15 -5.27 6.46 33.96
N ASP A 16 -6.29 7.16 33.45
CA ASP A 16 -7.38 6.53 32.72
C ASP A 16 -6.88 5.89 31.42
N PRO A 17 -7.06 4.57 31.20
CA PRO A 17 -6.53 3.89 30.02
C PRO A 17 -7.13 4.37 28.70
N GLU A 18 -8.41 4.75 28.67
CA GLU A 18 -9.08 5.19 27.44
C GLU A 18 -8.61 6.59 27.04
N GLU A 19 -8.50 7.50 28.01
CA GLU A 19 -7.92 8.83 27.84
C GLU A 19 -6.45 8.74 27.43
N ARG A 20 -5.67 7.83 28.05
CA ARG A 20 -4.28 7.55 27.67
C ARG A 20 -4.18 7.09 26.23
N LEU A 21 -5.00 6.11 25.82
CA LEU A 21 -5.00 5.62 24.45
C LEU A 21 -5.37 6.73 23.46
N SER A 22 -6.39 7.54 23.78
CA SER A 22 -6.76 8.69 22.97
C SER A 22 -5.59 9.65 22.77
N LYS A 23 -4.87 9.97 23.85
CA LYS A 23 -3.71 10.86 23.79
C LYS A 23 -2.51 10.25 23.04
N GLU A 24 -2.26 8.97 23.22
CA GLU A 24 -1.24 8.24 22.44
C GLU A 24 -1.55 8.22 20.94
N ILE A 25 -2.82 8.07 20.56
CA ILE A 25 -3.24 8.16 19.16
C ILE A 25 -2.88 9.53 18.60
N HIS A 26 -3.21 10.62 19.29
CA HIS A 26 -2.87 11.99 18.86
C HIS A 26 -1.35 12.17 18.71
N ASN A 27 -0.59 11.81 19.75
CA ASN A 27 0.88 11.89 19.73
C ASN A 27 1.49 11.05 18.60
N PHE A 28 0.91 9.87 18.31
CA PHE A 28 1.34 9.02 17.22
C PHE A 28 1.09 9.68 15.85
N ILE A 29 -0.05 10.34 15.65
CA ILE A 29 -0.33 11.07 14.41
C ILE A 29 0.68 12.19 14.16
N GLU A 30 1.02 12.96 15.20
CA GLU A 30 2.05 13.99 15.11
C GLU A 30 3.41 13.39 14.79
N TYR A 31 3.73 12.28 15.45
CA TYR A 31 5.00 11.57 15.29
C TYR A 31 5.22 11.02 13.87
N ILE A 32 4.18 10.48 13.23
CA ILE A 32 4.27 9.96 11.85
C ILE A 32 4.06 11.03 10.78
N ALA A 33 3.73 12.27 11.17
CA ALA A 33 3.43 13.33 10.22
C ALA A 33 4.60 13.53 9.22
N PRO A 34 4.30 13.80 7.94
CA PRO A 34 5.34 14.08 6.95
C PRO A 34 6.19 15.28 7.36
N THR A 35 7.51 15.12 7.34
CA THR A 35 8.43 16.24 7.55
C THR A 35 8.43 17.19 6.35
N SER A 36 8.94 18.41 6.52
CA SER A 36 9.14 19.37 5.42
C SER A 36 10.00 18.78 4.30
N LYS A 37 11.03 17.99 4.65
CA LYS A 37 11.89 17.32 3.68
C LYS A 37 11.11 16.28 2.86
N GLU A 38 10.31 15.45 3.50
CA GLU A 38 9.53 14.42 2.80
C GLU A 38 8.42 15.02 1.94
N THR A 39 7.78 16.08 2.44
CA THR A 39 6.82 16.85 1.67
C THR A 39 7.47 17.42 0.41
N ARG A 40 8.69 17.99 0.55
CA ARG A 40 9.46 18.49 -0.60
C ARG A 40 9.84 17.37 -1.57
N LEU A 41 10.34 16.24 -1.09
CA LEU A 41 10.70 15.10 -1.94
C LEU A 41 9.52 14.56 -2.76
N ARG A 42 8.29 14.58 -2.20
CA ARG A 42 7.07 14.25 -2.94
C ARG A 42 6.70 15.32 -3.95
N LYS A 43 6.81 16.61 -3.61
CA LYS A 43 6.59 17.71 -4.56
C LYS A 43 7.56 17.63 -5.73
N ASP A 44 8.85 17.44 -5.47
CA ASP A 44 9.89 17.27 -6.50
C ASP A 44 9.57 16.08 -7.43
N ALA A 45 9.03 14.98 -6.89
CA ALA A 45 8.60 13.83 -7.67
C ALA A 45 7.39 14.15 -8.57
N ILE A 46 6.38 14.84 -8.02
CA ILE A 46 5.18 15.29 -8.75
C ILE A 46 5.59 16.23 -9.89
N GLU A 47 6.46 17.20 -9.62
CA GLU A 47 6.95 18.17 -10.59
C GLU A 47 7.73 17.48 -11.72
N ALA A 48 8.67 16.59 -11.38
CA ALA A 48 9.46 15.87 -12.39
C ALA A 48 8.60 14.99 -13.32
N ILE A 49 7.58 14.32 -12.78
CA ILE A 49 6.63 13.54 -13.59
C ILE A 49 5.76 14.49 -14.43
N SER A 50 5.23 15.55 -13.82
CA SER A 50 4.37 16.53 -14.51
C SER A 50 5.08 17.23 -15.66
N ASP A 51 6.33 17.61 -15.49
CA ASP A 51 7.15 18.23 -16.53
C ASP A 51 7.47 17.24 -17.66
N THR A 52 7.62 15.96 -17.34
CA THR A 52 7.80 14.91 -18.34
C THR A 52 6.51 14.69 -19.14
N VAL A 53 5.36 14.64 -18.47
CA VAL A 53 4.05 14.57 -19.12
C VAL A 53 3.82 15.77 -20.03
N LYS A 54 4.03 17.00 -19.56
CA LYS A 54 3.87 18.23 -20.37
C LYS A 54 4.82 18.28 -21.57
N SER A 55 6.02 17.74 -21.45
CA SER A 55 6.97 17.68 -22.58
C SER A 55 6.54 16.71 -23.68
N LEU A 56 5.81 15.65 -23.33
CA LEU A 56 5.25 14.71 -24.29
C LEU A 56 3.93 15.21 -24.87
N TRP A 57 3.08 15.77 -24.01
CA TRP A 57 1.71 16.18 -24.33
C TRP A 57 1.40 17.54 -23.66
N PRO A 58 1.71 18.67 -24.32
CA PRO A 58 1.58 20.01 -23.73
C PRO A 58 0.16 20.39 -23.30
N SER A 59 -0.87 19.81 -23.91
CA SER A 59 -2.28 20.09 -23.63
C SER A 59 -2.89 19.19 -22.53
N THR A 60 -2.07 18.44 -21.79
CA THR A 60 -2.55 17.52 -20.75
C THR A 60 -2.41 18.13 -19.35
N GLU A 61 -3.33 17.76 -18.47
CA GLU A 61 -3.30 18.15 -17.07
C GLU A 61 -2.86 16.95 -16.22
N VAL A 62 -2.06 17.20 -15.17
CA VAL A 62 -1.69 16.19 -14.18
C VAL A 62 -2.33 16.54 -12.86
N GLN A 63 -3.14 15.63 -12.34
CA GLN A 63 -3.87 15.79 -11.07
C GLN A 63 -3.35 14.79 -10.04
N VAL A 64 -3.18 15.25 -8.80
CA VAL A 64 -2.74 14.42 -7.67
C VAL A 64 -3.96 13.88 -6.92
N TYR A 65 -3.92 12.59 -6.57
CA TYR A 65 -5.01 11.89 -5.89
C TYR A 65 -4.52 11.17 -4.62
N GLY A 66 -5.43 10.42 -4.01
CA GLY A 66 -5.10 9.46 -2.97
C GLY A 66 -4.63 10.09 -1.67
N SER A 67 -3.67 9.43 -1.03
CA SER A 67 -3.22 9.77 0.32
C SER A 67 -2.60 11.17 0.40
N PHE A 68 -1.86 11.57 -0.63
CA PHE A 68 -1.21 12.88 -0.70
C PHE A 68 -2.22 14.03 -0.79
N LYS A 69 -3.25 13.88 -1.62
CA LYS A 69 -4.32 14.88 -1.75
C LYS A 69 -5.17 14.99 -0.48
N THR A 70 -5.43 13.87 0.18
CA THR A 70 -6.30 13.78 1.38
C THR A 70 -5.57 14.05 2.70
N ASN A 71 -4.26 14.28 2.68
CA ASN A 71 -3.42 14.41 3.88
C ASN A 71 -3.48 13.16 4.80
N LEU A 72 -3.65 11.98 4.20
CA LEU A 72 -3.63 10.66 4.83
C LEU A 72 -2.34 9.88 4.50
N VAL A 73 -1.25 10.63 4.33
CA VAL A 73 0.08 10.15 3.95
C VAL A 73 0.76 9.48 5.12
N LEU A 74 1.25 8.25 4.92
CA LEU A 74 2.28 7.65 5.76
C LEU A 74 3.68 8.00 5.21
N PRO A 75 4.73 8.01 6.03
CA PRO A 75 6.09 8.32 5.62
C PRO A 75 6.60 7.64 4.33
N SER A 76 6.23 6.39 4.08
CA SER A 76 6.60 5.62 2.89
C SER A 76 5.56 5.66 1.76
N SER A 77 4.42 6.32 2.00
CA SER A 77 3.33 6.39 1.00
C SER A 77 3.82 6.97 -0.31
N ASP A 78 3.35 6.31 -1.37
CA ASP A 78 3.49 6.68 -2.76
C ASP A 78 2.74 7.97 -3.10
N VAL A 79 2.94 8.42 -4.34
CA VAL A 79 2.23 9.54 -4.94
C VAL A 79 1.36 9.01 -6.07
N ASP A 80 0.04 9.20 -5.95
CA ASP A 80 -0.93 8.86 -6.97
C ASP A 80 -1.16 10.04 -7.92
N LEU A 81 -0.95 9.82 -9.22
CA LEU A 81 -1.15 10.82 -10.27
C LEU A 81 -2.13 10.30 -11.33
N CYS A 82 -2.98 11.20 -11.83
CA CYS A 82 -3.74 10.97 -13.06
C CYS A 82 -3.32 11.99 -14.10
N VAL A 83 -3.01 11.51 -15.31
CA VAL A 83 -2.89 12.37 -16.48
C VAL A 83 -4.25 12.43 -17.17
N LYS A 84 -4.82 13.63 -17.24
CA LYS A 84 -6.06 13.93 -17.96
C LYS A 84 -5.71 14.29 -19.41
N THR A 85 -6.19 13.48 -20.33
CA THR A 85 -6.13 13.73 -21.77
C THR A 85 -7.49 14.21 -22.27
N VAL A 86 -7.49 14.98 -23.35
CA VAL A 86 -8.70 15.60 -23.91
C VAL A 86 -9.78 14.58 -24.32
N GLU A 87 -9.38 13.36 -24.67
CA GLU A 87 -10.28 12.31 -25.14
C GLU A 87 -10.27 11.08 -24.23
N ALA A 88 -11.41 10.40 -24.15
CA ALA A 88 -11.51 9.06 -23.59
C ALA A 88 -10.65 8.08 -24.40
N LEU A 89 -9.66 7.47 -23.75
CA LEU A 89 -8.70 6.58 -24.41
C LEU A 89 -9.19 5.14 -24.41
N GLN A 90 -9.19 4.49 -25.59
CA GLN A 90 -9.31 3.03 -25.65
C GLN A 90 -8.14 2.36 -24.89
N PRO A 91 -8.33 1.17 -24.27
CA PRO A 91 -7.30 0.54 -23.43
C PRO A 91 -5.94 0.34 -24.11
N ARG A 92 -5.93 0.00 -25.41
CA ARG A 92 -4.69 -0.12 -26.20
C ARG A 92 -3.95 1.20 -26.34
N LYS A 93 -4.69 2.30 -26.57
CA LYS A 93 -4.11 3.65 -26.64
C LYS A 93 -3.57 4.05 -25.27
N ALA A 94 -4.34 3.86 -24.20
CA ALA A 94 -3.89 4.15 -22.83
C ALA A 94 -2.55 3.46 -22.49
N LYS A 95 -2.42 2.17 -22.84
CA LYS A 95 -1.15 1.42 -22.66
C LYS A 95 0.02 2.06 -23.41
N ASN A 96 -0.20 2.53 -24.64
CA ASN A 96 0.84 3.20 -25.45
C ASN A 96 1.28 4.53 -24.83
N TYR A 97 0.35 5.33 -24.31
CA TYR A 97 0.68 6.56 -23.58
C TYR A 97 1.57 6.24 -22.35
N LEU A 98 1.18 5.24 -21.54
CA LEU A 98 1.99 4.84 -20.38
C LEU A 98 3.39 4.34 -20.79
N PHE A 99 3.52 3.61 -21.90
CA PHE A 99 4.83 3.22 -22.42
C PHE A 99 5.67 4.40 -22.91
N GLN A 100 5.05 5.41 -23.53
CA GLN A 100 5.76 6.63 -23.93
C GLN A 100 6.26 7.41 -22.72
N LEU A 101 5.40 7.60 -21.70
CA LEU A 101 5.76 8.25 -20.45
C LEU A 101 6.90 7.52 -19.75
N ARG A 102 6.78 6.20 -19.62
CA ARG A 102 7.83 5.32 -19.10
C ARG A 102 9.17 5.58 -19.77
N ASN A 103 9.20 5.48 -21.11
CA ASN A 103 10.44 5.63 -21.87
C ASN A 103 11.02 7.04 -21.72
N ALA A 104 10.19 8.08 -21.62
CA ALA A 104 10.65 9.45 -21.38
C ALA A 104 11.26 9.63 -19.99
N LEU A 105 10.65 9.07 -18.94
CA LEU A 105 11.18 9.09 -17.57
C LEU A 105 12.53 8.36 -17.49
N THR A 106 12.66 7.19 -18.12
CA THR A 106 13.91 6.44 -18.19
C THR A 106 14.99 7.21 -18.97
N ARG A 107 14.67 7.79 -20.13
CA ARG A 107 15.64 8.60 -20.91
C ARG A 107 16.13 9.84 -20.17
N ARG A 108 15.29 10.42 -19.31
CA ARG A 108 15.64 11.54 -18.44
C ARG A 108 16.40 11.11 -17.17
N ASN A 109 16.69 9.82 -17.00
CA ASN A 109 17.30 9.26 -15.78
C ASN A 109 16.53 9.65 -14.51
N LEU A 110 15.19 9.61 -14.58
CA LEU A 110 14.32 9.89 -13.44
C LEU A 110 13.91 8.61 -12.68
N THR A 111 13.86 7.47 -13.36
CA THR A 111 13.34 6.19 -12.83
C THR A 111 14.09 4.99 -13.43
N THR A 112 14.23 3.87 -12.69
CA THR A 112 14.87 2.63 -13.18
C THR A 112 13.87 1.53 -13.53
N ASP A 113 12.86 1.32 -12.67
CA ASP A 113 11.89 0.23 -12.83
C ASP A 113 10.46 0.77 -12.97
N THR A 114 9.74 0.22 -13.93
CA THR A 114 8.41 0.68 -14.33
C THR A 114 7.56 -0.48 -14.84
N MET A 115 6.42 -0.72 -14.19
CA MET A 115 5.42 -1.69 -14.64
C MET A 115 4.25 -0.98 -15.35
N VAL A 116 3.49 -1.70 -16.18
CA VAL A 116 2.31 -1.21 -16.95
C VAL A 116 1.25 -2.33 -16.84
N PRO A 117 -0.05 -2.07 -16.52
CA PRO A 117 -0.96 -1.08 -17.12
C PRO A 117 -1.28 0.16 -16.29
N ILE A 118 -0.76 0.26 -15.07
CA ILE A 118 -0.62 1.52 -14.32
C ILE A 118 0.87 1.73 -14.23
N LEU A 119 1.36 2.94 -14.53
CA LEU A 119 2.78 3.20 -14.46
C LEU A 119 3.19 3.34 -12.99
N VAL A 120 3.58 2.21 -12.40
CA VAL A 120 4.17 2.11 -11.06
C VAL A 120 5.66 2.33 -11.20
N THR A 121 6.22 3.33 -10.54
CA THR A 121 7.64 3.66 -10.64
C THR A 121 8.24 4.18 -9.34
N LYS A 122 9.57 4.21 -9.25
CA LYS A 122 10.30 4.79 -8.13
C LYS A 122 11.27 5.85 -8.65
N MET A 123 11.18 7.05 -8.07
CA MET A 123 12.02 8.18 -8.42
C MET A 123 13.45 7.94 -7.94
N LEU A 124 14.44 8.10 -8.81
CA LEU A 124 15.85 7.84 -8.51
C LEU A 124 16.41 8.73 -7.39
N LYS A 125 16.14 10.04 -7.46
CA LYS A 125 16.68 11.01 -6.50
C LYS A 125 15.95 10.97 -5.15
N SER A 126 14.63 10.97 -5.17
CA SER A 126 13.81 11.08 -3.96
C SER A 126 13.47 9.74 -3.32
N GLN A 127 13.64 8.63 -4.05
CA GLN A 127 13.22 7.28 -3.63
C GLN A 127 11.72 7.15 -3.36
N ILE A 128 10.93 8.15 -3.78
CA ILE A 128 9.46 8.14 -3.67
C ILE A 128 8.89 7.23 -4.77
N ALA A 129 8.00 6.32 -4.36
CA ALA A 129 7.19 5.54 -5.29
C ALA A 129 6.06 6.43 -5.86
N ALA A 130 5.69 6.20 -7.12
CA ALA A 130 4.64 6.94 -7.80
C ALA A 130 3.85 6.02 -8.72
N ASP A 131 2.52 6.14 -8.64
CA ASP A 131 1.57 5.41 -9.45
C ASP A 131 0.86 6.40 -10.38
N VAL A 132 1.03 6.21 -11.70
CA VAL A 132 0.45 7.10 -12.71
C VAL A 132 -0.61 6.35 -13.54
N CYS A 133 -1.83 6.87 -13.51
CA CYS A 133 -2.96 6.41 -14.30
C CYS A 133 -3.39 7.47 -15.34
N LEU A 134 -4.27 7.09 -16.28
CA LEU A 134 -4.78 7.97 -17.33
C LEU A 134 -6.30 8.05 -17.24
N ASN A 135 -6.85 9.27 -17.24
CA ASN A 135 -8.29 9.57 -17.25
C ASN A 135 -9.15 8.87 -16.17
N THR A 136 -8.53 8.33 -15.12
CA THR A 136 -9.26 7.78 -13.98
C THR A 136 -9.62 8.92 -13.03
N GLU A 137 -10.91 9.18 -12.84
CA GLU A 137 -11.37 9.98 -11.72
C GLU A 137 -11.35 9.12 -10.45
N SER A 138 -10.87 9.69 -9.35
CA SER A 138 -10.92 9.05 -8.04
C SER A 138 -11.95 9.78 -7.19
N GLU A 139 -13.24 9.51 -7.42
CA GLU A 139 -14.30 9.94 -6.49
C GLU A 139 -14.05 9.44 -5.07
N SER A 140 -13.34 8.33 -4.89
CA SER A 140 -12.86 7.89 -3.58
C SER A 140 -12.03 8.95 -2.86
N THR A 141 -11.18 9.70 -3.58
CA THR A 141 -10.39 10.82 -3.03
C THR A 141 -11.31 12.00 -2.64
N LEU A 142 -12.27 12.35 -3.50
CA LEU A 142 -13.24 13.42 -3.23
C LEU A 142 -14.10 13.07 -2.01
N LYS A 143 -14.70 11.88 -1.99
CA LYS A 143 -15.51 11.38 -0.88
C LYS A 143 -14.73 11.29 0.42
N THR A 144 -13.48 10.84 0.36
CA THR A 144 -12.60 10.82 1.55
C THR A 144 -12.37 12.24 2.06
N THR A 145 -12.17 13.22 1.18
CA THR A 145 -12.00 14.63 1.57
C THR A 145 -13.26 15.18 2.24
N GLU A 146 -14.44 14.91 1.69
CA GLU A 146 -15.73 15.27 2.31
C GLU A 146 -15.89 14.66 3.70
N TRP A 147 -15.60 13.36 3.85
CA TRP A 147 -15.73 12.69 5.13
C TRP A 147 -14.68 13.10 6.16
N LEU A 148 -13.48 13.51 5.74
CA LEU A 148 -12.50 14.09 6.66
C LEU A 148 -12.97 15.42 7.24
N ILE A 149 -13.79 16.18 6.51
CA ILE A 149 -14.43 17.40 7.02
C ILE A 149 -15.59 17.03 7.96
N ALA A 150 -16.41 16.04 7.57
CA ALA A 150 -17.60 15.65 8.34
C ALA A 150 -17.27 14.89 9.64
N TYR A 151 -16.15 14.16 9.69
CA TYR A 151 -15.75 13.31 10.80
C TYR A 151 -14.32 13.66 11.24
N PRO A 152 -14.12 14.55 12.22
CA PRO A 152 -12.80 15.00 12.67
C PRO A 152 -11.86 13.85 13.09
N ASP A 153 -12.41 12.79 13.70
CA ASP A 153 -11.64 11.65 14.19
C ASP A 153 -11.19 10.67 13.09
N LEU A 154 -11.75 10.79 11.88
CA LEU A 154 -11.50 9.85 10.78
C LEU A 154 -10.02 9.77 10.43
N LYS A 155 -9.31 10.91 10.42
CA LYS A 155 -7.87 10.94 10.10
C LYS A 155 -7.07 10.12 11.10
N ALA A 156 -7.29 10.35 12.39
CA ALA A 156 -6.53 9.70 13.46
C ALA A 156 -6.79 8.18 13.47
N LEU A 157 -8.06 7.79 13.41
CA LEU A 157 -8.47 6.39 13.35
C LEU A 157 -7.90 5.70 12.11
N TYR A 158 -7.99 6.34 10.93
CA TYR A 158 -7.48 5.77 9.69
C TYR A 158 -5.97 5.53 9.74
N LEU A 159 -5.19 6.51 10.18
CA LEU A 159 -3.73 6.39 10.17
C LEU A 159 -3.23 5.35 11.17
N VAL A 160 -3.81 5.31 12.37
CA VAL A 160 -3.50 4.27 13.38
C VAL A 160 -3.86 2.88 12.88
N LEU A 161 -5.08 2.70 12.37
CA LEU A 161 -5.52 1.41 11.85
C LEU A 161 -4.72 0.99 10.62
N LYS A 162 -4.52 1.89 9.65
CA LYS A 162 -3.72 1.59 8.46
C LYS A 162 -2.32 1.14 8.86
N HIS A 163 -1.67 1.86 9.79
CA HIS A 163 -0.32 1.51 10.22
C HIS A 163 -0.29 0.16 10.95
N GLY A 164 -1.08 -0.02 12.01
CA GLY A 164 -1.07 -1.24 12.81
C GLY A 164 -1.54 -2.48 12.04
N LEU A 165 -2.57 -2.36 11.19
CA LEU A 165 -3.06 -3.48 10.37
C LEU A 165 -2.07 -3.86 9.26
N SER A 166 -1.26 -2.91 8.74
CA SER A 166 -0.23 -3.22 7.74
C SER A 166 0.85 -4.16 8.30
N SER A 167 1.17 -4.03 9.58
CA SER A 167 2.11 -4.92 10.31
C SER A 167 1.49 -6.18 10.87
N LEU A 168 0.16 -6.24 10.97
CA LEU A 168 -0.50 -7.29 11.72
C LEU A 168 -0.47 -8.62 10.94
N LYS A 169 0.19 -9.62 11.54
CA LYS A 169 0.11 -11.00 11.06
C LYS A 169 -1.14 -11.68 11.61
N VAL A 170 -1.90 -12.29 10.72
CA VAL A 170 -3.09 -13.06 11.09
C VAL A 170 -2.72 -14.54 11.10
N ASP A 171 -2.90 -15.19 12.25
CA ASP A 171 -2.52 -16.59 12.47
C ASP A 171 -3.26 -17.46 11.44
N ASN A 172 -2.56 -18.45 10.88
CA ASN A 172 -3.05 -19.34 9.79
C ASN A 172 -3.23 -18.67 8.41
N TYR A 173 -2.85 -17.40 8.23
CA TYR A 173 -2.89 -16.71 6.93
C TYR A 173 -1.51 -16.16 6.53
N LEU A 174 -0.53 -17.05 6.31
CA LEU A 174 0.89 -16.71 6.14
C LEU A 174 1.21 -15.75 4.97
N ARG A 175 0.41 -15.76 3.90
CA ARG A 175 0.60 -14.90 2.71
C ARG A 175 -0.41 -13.75 2.62
N PHE A 176 -1.23 -13.59 3.65
CA PHE A 176 -2.24 -12.55 3.73
C PHE A 176 -1.68 -11.32 4.42
N HIS A 177 -1.91 -10.15 3.84
CA HIS A 177 -1.57 -8.86 4.41
C HIS A 177 -2.81 -8.00 4.46
N MET A 178 -3.18 -7.55 5.66
CA MET A 178 -4.50 -6.96 5.89
C MET A 178 -4.75 -5.69 5.09
N MET A 179 -3.71 -4.86 4.88
CA MET A 179 -3.77 -3.61 4.12
C MET A 179 -3.19 -3.72 2.70
N ASP A 180 -3.16 -4.93 2.12
CA ASP A 180 -2.75 -5.15 0.73
C ASP A 180 -3.83 -5.91 -0.05
N SER A 181 -4.50 -5.20 -0.96
CA SER A 181 -5.51 -5.78 -1.85
C SER A 181 -4.96 -6.85 -2.79
N LYS A 182 -3.66 -6.86 -3.11
CA LYS A 182 -3.04 -7.91 -3.94
C LYS A 182 -2.97 -9.24 -3.19
N SER A 183 -2.88 -9.18 -1.87
CA SER A 183 -2.93 -10.34 -0.97
C SER A 183 -4.36 -10.72 -0.54
N GLN A 184 -5.38 -10.18 -1.22
CA GLN A 184 -6.80 -10.36 -0.90
C GLN A 184 -7.26 -9.67 0.41
N GLY A 185 -6.50 -8.68 0.87
CA GLY A 185 -6.81 -7.81 2.01
C GLY A 185 -7.67 -6.59 1.64
N ILE A 186 -7.63 -5.59 2.50
CA ILE A 186 -8.42 -4.36 2.44
C ILE A 186 -7.61 -3.26 1.73
N ALA A 187 -8.25 -2.57 0.78
CA ALA A 187 -7.71 -1.35 0.19
C ALA A 187 -7.91 -0.12 1.10
N GLY A 188 -7.08 0.91 0.97
CA GLY A 188 -7.17 2.11 1.81
C GLY A 188 -8.56 2.76 1.84
N PHE A 189 -9.23 2.89 0.69
CA PHE A 189 -10.58 3.45 0.64
C PHE A 189 -11.65 2.56 1.31
N THR A 190 -11.50 1.24 1.22
CA THR A 190 -12.37 0.30 1.93
C THR A 190 -12.26 0.51 3.43
N LEU A 191 -11.05 0.69 3.99
CA LEU A 191 -10.87 0.99 5.41
C LEU A 191 -11.55 2.32 5.81
N ILE A 192 -11.43 3.37 5.00
CA ILE A 192 -12.16 4.64 5.22
C ILE A 192 -13.66 4.40 5.32
N CYS A 193 -14.24 3.64 4.39
CA CYS A 193 -15.66 3.31 4.41
C CYS A 193 -16.05 2.57 5.70
N LEU A 194 -15.26 1.58 6.13
CA LEU A 194 -15.51 0.84 7.37
C LEU A 194 -15.52 1.77 8.59
N ILE A 195 -14.54 2.67 8.71
CA ILE A 195 -14.45 3.62 9.84
C ILE A 195 -15.64 4.58 9.83
N VAL A 196 -15.96 5.18 8.68
CA VAL A 196 -17.09 6.11 8.58
C VAL A 196 -18.40 5.41 8.93
N ARG A 197 -18.60 4.16 8.49
CA ARG A 197 -19.79 3.39 8.87
C ARG A 197 -19.82 3.07 10.36
N TYR A 198 -18.68 2.74 10.96
CA TYR A 198 -18.57 2.55 12.41
C TYR A 198 -18.97 3.83 13.16
N LEU A 199 -18.48 5.00 12.72
CA LEU A 199 -18.84 6.30 13.29
C LEU A 199 -20.32 6.65 13.12
N GLN A 200 -20.97 6.11 12.08
CA GLN A 200 -22.42 6.25 11.84
C GLN A 200 -23.28 5.19 12.58
N ALA A 201 -22.65 4.25 13.29
CA ALA A 201 -23.23 3.33 14.27
C ALA A 201 -24.48 2.50 13.86
N ASN A 202 -24.45 1.75 12.74
CA ASN A 202 -25.33 0.57 12.49
C ASN A 202 -24.99 -0.14 11.15
N PHE A 203 -24.07 -1.10 11.14
CA PHE A 203 -23.80 -1.84 9.90
C PHE A 203 -23.36 -3.29 10.12
N ASP A 204 -24.14 -4.24 9.60
CA ASP A 204 -23.80 -5.66 9.51
C ASP A 204 -23.15 -5.94 8.15
N PHE A 205 -21.84 -6.22 8.14
CA PHE A 205 -21.08 -6.44 6.91
C PHE A 205 -21.34 -7.78 6.22
N SER A 206 -21.99 -8.73 6.89
CA SER A 206 -22.42 -10.01 6.28
C SER A 206 -23.62 -9.76 5.37
N GLU A 207 -24.63 -9.08 5.89
CA GLU A 207 -25.92 -8.92 5.22
C GLU A 207 -26.01 -7.65 4.37
N LYS A 208 -25.26 -6.60 4.71
CA LYS A 208 -25.39 -5.28 4.07
C LYS A 208 -24.22 -4.90 3.18
N GLY A 209 -24.52 -4.20 2.10
CA GLY A 209 -23.58 -3.49 1.23
C GLY A 209 -23.70 -1.98 1.38
N ILE A 210 -22.61 -1.26 1.13
CA ILE A 210 -22.54 0.20 1.19
C ILE A 210 -22.73 0.75 -0.24
N TYR A 211 -23.56 1.78 -0.41
CA TYR A 211 -23.56 2.59 -1.64
C TYR A 211 -23.26 4.04 -1.30
N LEU A 212 -22.56 4.73 -2.20
CA LEU A 212 -22.01 6.07 -1.95
C LEU A 212 -22.67 7.18 -2.77
N ARG A 213 -23.54 6.82 -3.73
CA ARG A 213 -24.29 7.74 -4.59
C ARG A 213 -25.53 8.28 -3.87
N ASP A 214 -26.04 9.43 -4.33
CA ASP A 214 -27.32 10.02 -3.90
C ASP A 214 -27.46 10.25 -2.39
N GLY A 215 -26.41 10.76 -1.74
CA GLY A 215 -26.37 10.99 -0.29
C GLY A 215 -25.87 9.79 0.52
N GLY A 216 -25.72 8.63 -0.13
CA GLY A 216 -25.17 7.41 0.45
C GLY A 216 -26.14 6.66 1.36
N GLY A 217 -25.85 5.38 1.59
CA GLY A 217 -26.68 4.53 2.46
C GLY A 217 -26.21 3.09 2.48
N TYR A 218 -27.13 2.18 2.75
CA TYR A 218 -26.92 0.73 2.71
C TYR A 218 -28.02 0.02 1.93
N PHE A 219 -27.70 -1.17 1.43
CA PHE A 219 -28.65 -2.10 0.83
C PHE A 219 -28.43 -3.49 1.43
N GLU A 220 -29.48 -4.30 1.52
CA GLU A 220 -29.32 -5.72 1.84
C GLU A 220 -28.76 -6.44 0.61
N LYS A 221 -27.70 -7.24 0.78
CA LYS A 221 -27.07 -7.96 -0.33
C LYS A 221 -28.04 -8.92 -1.00
N LYS A 222 -28.93 -9.55 -0.21
CA LYS A 222 -29.98 -10.46 -0.68
C LYS A 222 -31.01 -9.81 -1.61
N ASP A 223 -31.16 -8.48 -1.55
CA ASP A 223 -32.08 -7.73 -2.41
C ASP A 223 -31.48 -7.47 -3.81
N LYS A 224 -30.21 -7.84 -4.02
CA LYS A 224 -29.55 -7.78 -5.34
C LYS A 224 -29.73 -9.09 -6.09
N PRO A 225 -29.82 -9.06 -7.43
CA PRO A 225 -29.82 -10.27 -8.25
C PRO A 225 -28.62 -11.19 -7.93
N ASP A 226 -28.80 -12.51 -7.95
CA ASP A 226 -27.76 -13.48 -7.58
C ASP A 226 -26.50 -13.38 -8.46
N ASP A 227 -26.64 -12.91 -9.70
CA ASP A 227 -25.54 -12.67 -10.64
C ASP A 227 -24.88 -11.29 -10.48
N SER A 228 -25.40 -10.45 -9.58
CA SER A 228 -24.86 -9.12 -9.31
C SER A 228 -23.53 -9.21 -8.55
N PRO A 229 -22.50 -8.44 -8.94
CA PRO A 229 -21.30 -8.25 -8.14
C PRO A 229 -21.54 -7.66 -6.73
N LEU A 230 -22.75 -7.16 -6.46
CA LEU A 230 -23.19 -6.64 -5.17
C LEU A 230 -23.88 -7.72 -4.30
N HIS A 231 -24.28 -8.86 -4.87
CA HIS A 231 -24.74 -10.04 -4.14
C HIS A 231 -23.53 -10.94 -3.80
N ALA A 232 -22.65 -10.45 -2.92
CA ALA A 232 -21.40 -11.13 -2.61
C ALA A 232 -21.23 -11.31 -1.08
N PRO A 233 -21.75 -12.43 -0.51
CA PRO A 233 -21.77 -12.63 0.95
C PRO A 233 -20.37 -12.81 1.55
N TYR A 234 -19.41 -13.32 0.77
CA TYR A 234 -18.05 -13.65 1.23
C TYR A 234 -17.04 -12.50 1.11
N VAL A 235 -17.48 -11.30 0.73
CA VAL A 235 -16.62 -10.10 0.62
C VAL A 235 -17.30 -8.89 1.23
N VAL A 236 -16.51 -7.85 1.52
CA VAL A 236 -17.04 -6.52 1.79
C VAL A 236 -17.64 -5.98 0.50
N VAL A 237 -18.88 -5.50 0.57
CA VAL A 237 -19.57 -4.91 -0.58
C VAL A 237 -19.65 -3.41 -0.40
N ILE A 238 -18.93 -2.69 -1.25
CA ILE A 238 -19.00 -1.23 -1.38
C ILE A 238 -19.23 -0.97 -2.86
N GLU A 239 -20.42 -0.50 -3.23
CA GLU A 239 -20.70 -0.07 -4.59
C GLU A 239 -19.82 1.14 -4.93
N ASP A 240 -19.13 1.05 -6.08
CA ASP A 240 -18.28 2.10 -6.59
C ASP A 240 -19.11 3.38 -6.79
N PRO A 241 -18.59 4.54 -6.34
CA PRO A 241 -19.34 5.79 -6.45
C PRO A 241 -19.50 6.24 -7.91
N ASN A 242 -18.58 5.84 -8.82
CA ASN A 242 -18.63 6.23 -10.24
C ASN A 242 -19.34 5.19 -11.11
N LEU A 243 -19.28 3.91 -10.71
CA LEU A 243 -19.71 2.78 -11.54
C LEU A 243 -20.83 1.98 -10.86
N LYS A 244 -22.03 2.07 -11.45
CA LYS A 244 -23.18 1.24 -11.06
C LYS A 244 -22.81 -0.24 -11.10
N ASN A 245 -23.25 -0.99 -10.09
CA ASN A 245 -23.09 -2.45 -10.03
C ASN A 245 -21.62 -2.93 -10.00
N VAL A 246 -20.68 -2.09 -9.55
CA VAL A 246 -19.27 -2.46 -9.37
C VAL A 246 -18.95 -2.48 -7.87
N ASN A 247 -18.37 -3.58 -7.37
CA ASN A 247 -17.94 -3.67 -5.98
C ASN A 247 -16.45 -3.27 -5.84
N THR A 248 -16.18 -2.15 -5.16
CA THR A 248 -14.81 -1.69 -4.82
C THR A 248 -14.17 -2.57 -3.74
N GLY A 249 -14.96 -3.19 -2.87
CA GLY A 249 -14.52 -4.12 -1.82
C GLY A 249 -14.20 -5.54 -2.30
N ARG A 250 -14.40 -5.86 -3.60
CA ARG A 250 -14.28 -7.22 -4.16
C ARG A 250 -12.95 -7.94 -3.89
N ALA A 251 -11.88 -7.21 -3.59
CA ALA A 251 -10.57 -7.78 -3.28
C ALA A 251 -10.52 -8.52 -1.94
N THR A 252 -11.49 -8.30 -1.03
CA THR A 252 -11.52 -8.93 0.30
C THR A 252 -12.05 -10.37 0.25
N SER A 253 -11.55 -11.20 -0.67
CA SER A 253 -11.97 -12.61 -0.81
C SER A 253 -11.55 -13.49 0.37
N GLN A 254 -10.64 -13.01 1.22
CA GLN A 254 -10.32 -13.61 2.52
C GLN A 254 -10.98 -12.83 3.67
N LEU A 255 -12.32 -12.67 3.61
CA LEU A 255 -13.07 -11.93 4.62
C LEU A 255 -12.87 -12.46 6.05
N ASP A 256 -12.70 -13.78 6.21
CA ASP A 256 -12.42 -14.37 7.54
C ASP A 256 -11.03 -13.96 8.06
N GLY A 257 -10.03 -13.85 7.19
CA GLY A 257 -8.71 -13.31 7.54
C GLY A 257 -8.79 -11.84 7.95
N VAL A 258 -9.60 -11.04 7.24
CA VAL A 258 -9.90 -9.66 7.62
C VAL A 258 -10.55 -9.57 9.00
N LYS A 259 -11.60 -10.38 9.25
CA LYS A 259 -12.29 -10.44 10.55
C LYS A 259 -11.35 -10.88 11.67
N ALA A 260 -10.53 -11.89 11.42
CA ALA A 260 -9.54 -12.39 12.37
C ALA A 260 -8.47 -11.32 12.69
N GLY A 261 -8.02 -10.56 11.70
CA GLY A 261 -7.12 -9.42 11.89
C GLY A 261 -7.70 -8.35 12.82
N PHE A 262 -8.93 -7.87 12.56
CA PHE A 262 -9.58 -6.91 13.45
C PHE A 262 -9.82 -7.48 14.85
N LYS A 263 -10.22 -8.75 14.98
CA LYS A 263 -10.38 -9.42 16.27
C LYS A 263 -9.07 -9.51 17.05
N LYS A 264 -7.95 -9.75 16.36
CA LYS A 264 -6.60 -9.77 16.96
C LYS A 264 -6.19 -8.37 17.41
N ALA A 265 -6.37 -7.34 16.58
CA ALA A 265 -6.09 -5.96 16.94
C ALA A 265 -6.87 -5.50 18.18
N HIS A 266 -8.18 -5.77 18.20
CA HIS A 266 -9.03 -5.47 19.35
C HIS A 266 -8.55 -6.17 20.63
N ARG A 267 -8.21 -7.47 20.54
CA ARG A 267 -7.69 -8.23 21.67
C ARG A 267 -6.37 -7.64 22.20
N LEU A 268 -5.43 -7.32 21.32
CA LEU A 268 -4.14 -6.73 21.72
C LEU A 268 -4.32 -5.43 22.51
N LEU A 269 -5.20 -4.54 22.05
CA LEU A 269 -5.50 -3.29 22.74
C LEU A 269 -6.26 -3.53 24.05
N LYS A 270 -7.27 -4.41 24.06
CA LYS A 270 -8.09 -4.69 25.24
C LYS A 270 -7.27 -5.35 26.34
N ASP A 271 -6.48 -6.38 26.01
CA ASP A 271 -5.60 -7.06 26.97
C ASP A 271 -4.59 -6.06 27.57
N ARG A 272 -4.08 -5.13 26.75
CA ARG A 272 -3.15 -4.09 27.20
C ARG A 272 -3.82 -3.11 28.17
N ILE A 273 -5.03 -2.65 27.86
CA ILE A 273 -5.85 -1.81 28.74
C ILE A 273 -6.11 -2.54 30.07
N ASP A 274 -6.54 -3.80 30.01
CA ASP A 274 -6.95 -4.59 31.18
C ASP A 274 -5.76 -4.99 32.06
N SER A 275 -4.57 -5.12 31.48
CA SER A 275 -3.36 -5.48 32.24
C SER A 275 -2.90 -4.41 33.24
N ALA A 276 -3.45 -3.18 33.16
CA ALA A 276 -3.10 -2.03 34.00
C ALA A 276 -1.59 -1.76 34.12
N GLN A 277 -0.79 -2.23 33.14
CA GLN A 277 0.66 -2.06 33.17
C GLN A 277 1.05 -0.61 32.87
N ASP A 278 2.11 -0.15 33.52
CA ASP A 278 2.76 1.10 33.18
C ASP A 278 3.33 1.03 31.75
N GLY A 279 3.19 2.11 31.00
CA GLY A 279 3.70 2.24 29.63
C GLY A 279 2.60 2.35 28.57
N SER A 280 3.02 2.31 27.30
CA SER A 280 2.14 2.66 26.19
C SER A 280 1.11 1.56 25.88
N ILE A 281 -0.11 1.96 25.54
CA ILE A 281 -1.17 1.04 25.12
C ILE A 281 -1.03 0.72 23.63
N LEU A 282 -0.79 1.75 22.84
CA LEU A 282 -0.72 1.67 21.39
C LEU A 282 0.45 0.81 20.92
N SER A 283 1.50 0.65 21.73
CA SER A 283 2.63 -0.25 21.42
C SER A 283 2.29 -1.74 21.42
N ALA A 284 1.13 -2.14 21.95
CA ALA A 284 0.63 -3.50 21.76
C ALA A 284 0.14 -3.77 20.33
N PHE A 285 -0.20 -2.71 19.59
CA PHE A 285 -0.76 -2.78 18.24
C PHE A 285 0.18 -2.21 17.16
N ILE A 286 0.94 -1.17 17.52
CA ILE A 286 1.93 -0.50 16.67
C ILE A 286 3.32 -0.85 17.17
N LEU A 287 4.04 -1.66 16.41
CA LEU A 287 5.41 -2.02 16.74
C LEU A 287 6.43 -1.11 16.06
N LEU A 288 7.51 -0.82 16.78
CA LEU A 288 8.70 -0.16 16.26
C LEU A 288 9.91 -1.10 16.35
N PRO A 289 10.86 -1.02 15.40
CA PRO A 289 12.14 -1.71 15.53
C PRO A 289 12.90 -1.17 16.73
N LYS A 290 13.52 -2.09 17.47
CA LYS A 290 14.40 -1.74 18.60
C LYS A 290 15.59 -0.87 18.18
N ALA A 291 15.98 -0.90 16.91
CA ALA A 291 17.11 -0.14 16.36
C ALA A 291 16.86 1.36 16.19
N ILE A 292 15.62 1.83 16.35
CA ILE A 292 15.26 3.22 16.16
C ILE A 292 15.17 3.89 17.53
N ASN A 293 16.16 4.73 17.88
CA ASN A 293 16.17 5.55 19.11
C ASN A 293 15.10 6.67 19.10
N GLY A 294 13.89 6.38 18.63
CA GLY A 294 12.79 7.34 18.42
C GLY A 294 12.97 8.30 17.24
N ILE A 295 14.08 8.23 16.47
CA ILE A 295 14.32 9.10 15.32
C ILE A 295 13.85 8.42 14.03
N ARG A 296 12.84 8.97 13.36
CA ARG A 296 12.38 8.49 12.05
C ARG A 296 13.41 8.74 10.95
N PRO A 297 13.90 7.71 10.23
CA PRO A 297 14.58 7.96 8.97
C PRO A 297 13.61 8.55 7.93
N VAL A 298 14.12 9.40 7.07
CA VAL A 298 13.33 10.09 6.03
C VAL A 298 12.84 9.08 4.99
N GLY A 299 11.55 9.12 4.67
CA GLY A 299 10.93 8.31 3.61
C GLY A 299 10.73 6.83 3.98
N THR A 300 10.99 6.44 5.22
CA THR A 300 10.69 5.10 5.73
C THR A 300 9.50 5.19 6.67
N ASP A 301 8.47 4.39 6.43
CA ASP A 301 7.60 3.95 7.52
C ASP A 301 8.51 3.26 8.54
N TYR A 302 8.25 3.41 9.83
CA TYR A 302 9.05 2.68 10.83
C TYR A 302 9.07 1.20 10.45
N ASN A 303 10.25 0.57 10.40
CA ASN A 303 10.32 -0.81 9.95
C ASN A 303 9.38 -1.64 10.82
N LEU A 304 8.38 -2.26 10.24
CA LEU A 304 7.46 -3.08 11.02
C LEU A 304 8.19 -4.39 11.28
N GLU A 305 8.84 -4.55 12.45
CA GLU A 305 9.26 -5.88 12.89
C GLU A 305 7.99 -6.69 13.18
N ASN A 306 7.94 -7.94 12.72
CA ASN A 306 6.75 -8.77 12.91
C ASN A 306 6.57 -9.07 14.42
N LEU A 307 5.33 -9.06 14.91
CA LEU A 307 4.96 -9.39 16.30
C LEU A 307 5.55 -10.72 16.80
N GLU A 308 5.83 -11.66 15.90
CA GLU A 308 6.42 -12.97 16.21
C GLU A 308 7.95 -12.95 16.24
N ASP A 309 8.60 -12.11 15.43
CA ASP A 309 10.06 -11.97 15.39
C ASP A 309 10.60 -11.35 16.68
N MET A 310 9.77 -10.58 17.41
CA MET A 310 10.10 -10.05 18.73
C MET A 310 10.06 -11.11 19.86
N LYS A 311 9.38 -12.25 19.65
CA LYS A 311 9.31 -13.35 20.64
C LYS A 311 10.47 -14.35 20.53
N ASN A 312 11.20 -14.33 19.41
CA ASN A 312 12.41 -15.14 19.19
C ASN A 312 13.57 -14.20 18.84
N PRO A 313 14.41 -13.77 19.80
CA PRO A 313 15.56 -12.94 19.49
C PRO A 313 16.52 -13.73 18.60
N VAL A 314 16.54 -13.41 17.31
CA VAL A 314 17.54 -13.93 16.37
C VAL A 314 18.89 -13.40 16.81
N ASP A 315 19.83 -14.30 17.04
CA ASP A 315 21.22 -14.02 17.39
C ASP A 315 21.83 -13.01 16.39
N LEU A 316 22.07 -11.79 16.88
CA LEU A 316 22.61 -10.65 16.14
C LEU A 316 24.10 -10.82 15.75
N GLY A 317 24.69 -12.00 15.96
CA GLY A 317 26.05 -12.33 15.54
C GLY A 317 26.28 -12.37 14.02
N SER A 318 25.24 -12.69 13.22
CA SER A 318 25.40 -12.96 11.77
C SER A 318 25.42 -11.73 10.86
N THR A 319 24.96 -10.57 11.34
CA THR A 319 24.85 -9.34 10.52
C THR A 319 26.19 -8.61 10.35
N ARG A 320 27.15 -8.81 11.25
CA ARG A 320 28.50 -8.22 11.13
C ARG A 320 29.33 -8.87 10.02
N ASP A 321 29.19 -10.18 9.80
CA ASP A 321 29.94 -10.89 8.77
C ASP A 321 29.35 -10.67 7.37
N ALA A 322 28.03 -10.45 7.26
CA ALA A 322 27.38 -10.07 6.01
C ALA A 322 27.83 -8.68 5.52
N VAL A 323 27.98 -7.71 6.42
CA VAL A 323 28.46 -6.35 6.09
C VAL A 323 29.96 -6.36 5.77
N ARG A 324 30.77 -7.14 6.49
CA ARG A 324 32.20 -7.29 6.22
C ARG A 324 32.48 -7.96 4.86
N ASN A 325 31.69 -8.97 4.47
CA ASN A 325 31.79 -9.63 3.16
C ASN A 325 31.26 -8.79 2.00
N ALA A 326 30.34 -7.85 2.24
CA ALA A 326 29.89 -6.89 1.24
C ALA A 326 30.96 -5.81 0.95
N LEU A 327 31.72 -5.40 1.97
CA LEU A 327 32.77 -4.38 1.84
C LEU A 327 34.07 -4.93 1.24
N SER A 328 34.40 -6.22 1.41
CA SER A 328 35.59 -6.84 0.81
C SER A 328 35.44 -7.15 -0.69
N LYS A 329 34.20 -7.30 -1.18
CA LYS A 329 33.92 -7.55 -2.61
C LYS A 329 33.95 -6.30 -3.49
N SER A 330 34.01 -5.10 -2.89
CA SER A 330 34.06 -3.83 -3.61
C SER A 330 35.48 -3.33 -3.93
N SER A 331 36.55 -3.97 -3.43
CA SER A 331 37.92 -3.43 -3.56
C SER A 331 38.82 -4.15 -4.58
N ASN A 332 38.37 -5.20 -5.25
CA ASN A 332 39.20 -5.94 -6.22
C ASN A 332 38.57 -6.01 -7.61
N HIS A 333 38.61 -4.91 -8.37
CA HIS A 333 38.56 -4.96 -9.84
C HIS A 333 39.20 -3.69 -10.46
N LYS A 334 40.53 -3.62 -10.44
CA LYS A 334 41.33 -2.84 -11.40
C LYS A 334 42.68 -3.54 -11.65
N ARG A 335 43.07 -3.61 -12.93
CA ARG A 335 44.28 -4.24 -13.55
C ARG A 335 44.05 -5.72 -13.89
N SER A 336 44.31 -6.25 -15.09
CA SER A 336 45.10 -5.80 -16.24
C SER A 336 44.80 -6.65 -17.50
N ARG A 337 45.24 -6.12 -18.65
CA ARG A 337 45.16 -6.61 -20.04
C ARG A 337 45.86 -7.95 -20.32
N GLY A 338 45.42 -8.65 -21.38
CA GLY A 338 46.33 -9.13 -22.45
C GLY A 338 46.36 -10.65 -22.77
N ALA A 339 46.26 -10.95 -24.08
CA ALA A 339 46.76 -12.14 -24.81
C ALA A 339 46.02 -13.49 -24.56
N VAL A 340 45.45 -14.25 -25.52
CA VAL A 340 45.80 -14.77 -26.87
C VAL A 340 45.88 -16.31 -26.79
N ASP A 341 45.32 -16.96 -27.82
CA ASP A 341 45.49 -18.33 -28.31
C ASP A 341 44.70 -19.54 -27.74
N ASP A 342 43.86 -20.06 -28.66
CA ASP A 342 43.81 -21.42 -29.21
C ASP A 342 43.70 -22.64 -28.27
N TYR A 343 42.64 -23.45 -28.44
CA TYR A 343 42.76 -24.79 -29.06
C TYR A 343 41.39 -25.47 -29.25
N ARG A 344 41.24 -26.01 -30.48
CA ARG A 344 40.28 -26.97 -31.04
C ARG A 344 39.75 -28.06 -30.07
N SER A 345 38.50 -28.48 -30.27
CA SER A 345 38.12 -29.71 -31.02
C SER A 345 36.63 -30.09 -30.84
N GLY A 346 35.98 -30.50 -31.95
CA GLY A 346 34.56 -30.94 -32.01
C GLY A 346 34.32 -32.39 -31.50
N PRO A 347 33.26 -33.14 -31.92
CA PRO A 347 32.51 -33.01 -33.17
C PRO A 347 30.96 -33.10 -33.09
N LYS A 348 30.36 -32.86 -34.27
CA LYS A 348 28.96 -32.94 -34.69
C LYS A 348 28.34 -34.35 -34.64
N ARG A 349 27.00 -34.44 -34.49
CA ARG A 349 26.01 -35.21 -35.30
C ARG A 349 24.59 -35.04 -34.69
N GLN A 350 23.65 -34.39 -35.38
CA GLN A 350 22.65 -34.90 -36.35
C GLN A 350 21.37 -35.53 -35.75
N ARG A 351 20.26 -34.78 -35.90
CA ARG A 351 18.85 -35.13 -36.22
C ARG A 351 18.26 -36.47 -35.75
N THR A 352 17.10 -36.38 -35.10
CA THR A 352 15.89 -37.12 -35.52
C THR A 352 14.61 -36.28 -35.32
N ASN A 353 13.74 -36.34 -36.31
CA ASN A 353 12.34 -35.91 -36.32
C ASN A 353 11.47 -36.92 -35.54
N THR A 354 10.36 -36.46 -34.97
CA THR A 354 9.08 -37.18 -35.06
C THR A 354 7.93 -36.20 -34.82
N ALA A 355 7.02 -36.16 -35.79
CA ALA A 355 5.74 -35.47 -35.76
C ALA A 355 4.72 -36.25 -34.89
N TYR A 356 3.63 -35.63 -34.44
CA TYR A 356 2.26 -36.14 -34.65
C TYR A 356 1.17 -35.13 -34.23
N GLN A 357 0.44 -34.66 -35.25
CA GLN A 357 -0.99 -34.34 -35.36
C GLN A 357 -1.75 -33.67 -34.19
N GLY A 358 -2.11 -32.39 -34.42
CA GLY A 358 -3.23 -31.72 -33.78
C GLY A 358 -4.56 -32.04 -34.46
N ASN A 359 -5.54 -32.45 -33.67
CA ASN A 359 -6.89 -32.80 -34.13
C ASN A 359 -7.84 -31.59 -33.95
N ARG A 360 -8.46 -31.16 -35.05
CA ARG A 360 -9.55 -30.18 -35.08
C ARG A 360 -10.84 -30.83 -34.59
N LYS A 361 -11.59 -30.16 -33.70
CA LYS A 361 -13.05 -30.31 -33.64
C LYS A 361 -13.73 -28.95 -33.56
N ASN A 362 -14.46 -28.65 -34.62
CA ASN A 362 -15.58 -27.72 -34.67
C ASN A 362 -16.70 -28.24 -33.77
N PHE A 363 -17.47 -27.34 -33.15
CA PHE A 363 -18.93 -27.47 -33.11
C PHE A 363 -19.58 -26.08 -33.07
N ARG A 364 -20.39 -25.82 -34.10
CA ARG A 364 -21.47 -24.83 -34.13
C ARG A 364 -22.62 -25.35 -33.25
N LYS A 365 -23.21 -24.50 -32.42
CA LYS A 365 -24.54 -23.91 -32.62
C LYS A 365 -24.76 -22.82 -31.58
#